data_AF-A0A7V5H1N4-F1
#
_entry.id   AF-A0A7V5H1N4-F1
#
_cell.length_a   1.000
_cell.length_b   1.000
_cell.length_c   1.000
_cell.angle_alpha   90.00
_cell.angle_beta   90.00
_cell.angle_gamma   90.00
#
_symmetry.space_group_name_H-M   'P 1'
#
loop_
_entity.id
_entity.type
_entity.pdbx_description
1 polymer ?
#
loop_
_entity_poly.entity_id
_entity_poly.type
_entity_poly.pdbx_seq_one_letter_code
_entity_poly.pdbx_strand_id
1 'polypeptide(L)' 'MSKVSKFKQVAGKFLPFLNWFDNYKIEYFRADLFAGISVALILIPQAMAYAQLAGLPAYYGLYA' A
#
# COMPACT_ATOMS: atom_id res chain seq x y z
N MET A 1 -0.10 34.20 -13.17
CA MET A 1 -0.45 33.19 -12.16
C MET A 1 -1.33 32.11 -12.80
N SER A 2 -0.87 30.85 -13.02
CA SER A 2 -1.74 29.63 -13.16
C SER A 2 -1.07 28.31 -13.66
N LYS A 3 0.24 28.21 -13.90
CA LYS A 3 0.82 26.93 -14.40
C LYS A 3 0.95 25.83 -13.34
N VAL A 4 1.22 26.20 -12.08
CA VAL A 4 1.50 25.24 -11.00
C VAL A 4 0.25 24.42 -10.59
N SER A 5 -0.96 24.99 -10.66
CA SER A 5 -2.19 24.28 -10.26
C SER A 5 -2.64 23.21 -11.26
N LYS A 6 -2.45 23.44 -12.57
CA LYS A 6 -2.79 22.44 -13.61
C LYS A 6 -1.96 21.16 -13.47
N PHE A 7 -0.67 21.28 -13.14
CA PHE A 7 0.20 20.11 -13.01
C PHE A 7 -0.14 19.28 -11.78
N LYS A 8 -0.40 19.91 -10.62
CA LYS A 8 -0.93 19.22 -9.42
C LYS A 8 -2.26 18.52 -9.70
N GLN A 9 -3.15 19.14 -10.49
CA GLN A 9 -4.46 18.57 -10.83
C GLN A 9 -4.35 17.36 -11.77
N VAL A 10 -3.47 17.40 -12.77
CA VAL A 10 -3.22 16.26 -13.66
C VAL A 10 -2.52 15.13 -12.89
N ALA A 11 -1.49 15.43 -12.10
CA ALA A 11 -0.81 14.44 -11.27
C ALA A 11 -1.75 13.80 -10.25
N GLY A 12 -2.61 14.58 -9.59
CA GLY A 12 -3.62 14.04 -8.65
C GLY A 12 -4.70 13.16 -9.31
N LYS A 13 -4.87 13.25 -10.64
CA LYS A 13 -5.78 12.39 -11.41
C LYS A 13 -5.15 11.04 -11.79
N PHE A 14 -3.84 11.01 -12.04
CA PHE A 14 -3.12 9.78 -12.41
C PHE A 14 -2.45 9.09 -11.22
N LEU A 15 -2.09 9.85 -10.18
CA LEU A 15 -1.42 9.38 -8.97
C LEU A 15 -2.22 9.86 -7.75
N PRO A 16 -3.43 9.31 -7.52
CA PRO A 16 -4.32 9.77 -6.46
C PRO A 16 -3.72 9.63 -5.05
N PHE A 17 -2.75 8.74 -4.86
CA PHE A 17 -2.04 8.55 -3.59
C PHE A 17 -1.24 9.79 -3.14
N LEU A 18 -0.88 10.68 -4.06
CA LEU A 18 -0.18 11.92 -3.71
C LEU A 18 -1.04 12.84 -2.81
N ASN A 19 -2.38 12.73 -2.91
CA ASN A 19 -3.30 13.51 -2.09
C ASN A 19 -3.43 12.97 -0.64
N TRP A 20 -2.92 11.76 -0.37
CA TRP A 20 -2.99 11.16 0.98
C TRP A 20 -2.07 11.89 1.96
N PHE A 21 -0.89 12.33 1.49
CA PHE A 21 0.08 13.05 2.30
C PHE A 21 -0.43 14.42 2.77
N ASP A 22 -1.24 15.10 1.94
CA ASP A 22 -1.80 16.42 2.28
C ASP A 22 -2.70 16.38 3.54
N ASN A 23 -3.28 15.21 3.86
CA ASN A 23 -4.17 15.02 5.02
C ASN A 23 -3.58 14.10 6.10
N TYR A 24 -2.34 13.63 5.92
CA TYR A 24 -1.73 12.68 6.83
C TYR A 24 -1.22 13.38 8.10
N LYS A 25 -1.62 12.88 9.28
CA LYS A 25 -1.13 13.36 10.57
C LYS A 25 -0.14 12.37 11.16
N ILE A 26 0.91 12.88 11.78
CA ILE A 26 1.92 12.07 12.50
C ILE A 26 1.27 11.20 13.58
N GLU A 27 0.16 11.65 14.17
CA GLU A 27 -0.62 10.91 15.16
C GLU A 27 -1.12 9.55 14.62
N TYR A 28 -1.35 9.42 13.31
CA TYR A 28 -1.82 8.19 12.68
C TYR A 28 -0.72 7.14 12.52
N PHE A 29 0.55 7.55 12.53
CA PHE A 29 1.69 6.66 12.30
C PHE A 29 1.71 5.45 13.25
N ARG A 30 1.41 5.66 14.53
CA ARG A 30 1.36 4.57 15.51
C ARG A 30 0.26 3.56 15.16
N ALA A 31 -0.92 4.04 14.81
CA ALA A 31 -2.04 3.18 14.43
C ALA A 31 -1.73 2.40 13.15
N ASP A 32 -1.18 3.08 12.14
CA ASP A 32 -0.79 2.46 10.87
C ASP A 32 0.33 1.42 11.04
N LEU A 33 1.27 1.65 11.96
CA LEU A 33 2.32 0.69 12.27
C LEU A 33 1.74 -0.61 12.83
N PHE A 34 0.85 -0.52 13.82
CA PHE A 34 0.20 -1.70 14.39
C PHE A 34 -0.71 -2.39 13.38
N ALA A 35 -1.50 -1.63 12.62
CA ALA A 35 -2.33 -2.17 11.55
C ALA A 35 -1.49 -2.91 10.49
N GLY A 36 -0.37 -2.33 10.07
CA GLY A 36 0.55 -2.93 9.11
C GLY A 36 1.14 -4.24 9.62
N ILE A 37 1.57 -4.30 10.88
CA ILE A 37 2.08 -5.54 11.50
C ILE A 37 0.98 -6.60 11.56
N SER A 38 -0.22 -6.24 12.03
CA SER A 38 -1.35 -7.18 12.11
C SER A 38 -1.72 -7.74 10.74
N VAL A 39 -1.78 -6.89 9.72
CA VAL A 39 -2.08 -7.30 8.35
C VAL A 39 -0.96 -8.18 7.78
N ALA A 40 0.32 -7.84 8.01
CA ALA A 40 1.45 -8.64 7.54
C ALA A 40 1.45 -10.06 8.13
N LEU A 41 1.13 -10.21 9.43
CA LEU A 41 1.05 -11.51 10.08
C LEU A 41 -0.02 -12.42 9.46
N ILE A 42 -1.10 -11.85 8.92
CA ILE A 42 -2.18 -12.60 8.26
C ILE A 42 -1.81 -12.88 6.79
N LEU A 43 -1.29 -11.87 6.08
CA LEU A 43 -1.01 -11.98 4.65
C LEU A 43 0.13 -12.94 4.32
N ILE A 44 1.18 -13.01 5.14
CA ILE A 44 2.33 -13.89 4.91
C ILE A 44 1.90 -15.37 4.77
N PRO A 45 1.26 -16.00 5.77
CA PRO A 45 0.81 -17.39 5.64
C PRO A 45 -0.27 -17.55 4.57
N GLN A 46 -1.16 -16.58 4.40
CA GLN A 46 -2.21 -16.63 3.38
C GLN A 46 -1.63 -16.68 1.95
N ALA A 47 -0.65 -15.82 1.65
CA ALA A 47 -0.03 -15.77 0.32
C ALA A 47 0.81 -17.01 0.04
N MET A 48 1.50 -17.55 1.06
CA MET A 48 2.20 -18.84 0.95
C MET A 48 1.25 -20.00 0.64
N ALA A 49 0.07 -20.03 1.28
CA ALA A 49 -0.95 -21.04 0.99
C ALA A 49 -1.46 -20.94 -0.45
N TYR A 50 -1.66 -19.72 -0.97
CA TYR A 50 -2.07 -19.52 -2.37
C TYR A 50 -1.00 -19.95 -3.37
N ALA A 51 0.28 -19.72 -3.10
CA ALA A 51 1.36 -20.24 -3.95
C ALA A 51 1.34 -21.77 -4.00
N GLN A 52 1.12 -22.43 -2.87
CA GLN A 52 0.99 -23.88 -2.81
C GLN A 52 -0.25 -24.39 -3.55
N LEU A 53 -1.39 -23.70 -3.46
CA LEU A 53 -2.59 -24.04 -4.24
C LEU A 53 -2.36 -23.91 -5.76
N ALA A 54 -1.50 -22.99 -6.18
CA ALA A 54 -1.08 -22.83 -7.57
C ALA A 54 -0.02 -23.86 -8.02
N GLY A 55 0.40 -24.78 -7.15
CA GLY A 55 1.44 -25.78 -7.44
C GLY A 55 2.87 -25.24 -7.38
N LEU A 56 3.07 -24.04 -6.83
CA LEU A 56 4.38 -23.42 -6.67
C LEU A 56 4.94 -23.66 -5.26
N PRO A 57 6.28 -23.56 -5.07
CA PRO A 57 6.86 -23.49 -3.74
C PRO A 57 6.29 -22.33 -2.91
N ALA A 58 6.05 -22.54 -1.63
CA ALA A 58 5.38 -21.58 -0.75
C ALA A 58 5.99 -20.16 -0.75
N TYR A 59 7.32 -20.06 -0.83
CA TYR A 59 8.01 -18.77 -0.80
C TYR A 59 7.68 -17.86 -1.99
N TYR A 60 7.15 -18.41 -3.10
CA TYR A 60 6.65 -17.59 -4.21
C TYR A 60 5.48 -16.69 -3.81
N GLY A 61 4.73 -17.06 -2.76
CA GLY A 61 3.67 -16.22 -2.20
C GLY A 61 4.19 -14.89 -1.64
N LEU A 62 5.47 -14.78 -1.30
CA LEU A 62 6.07 -13.56 -0.77
C LEU A 62 6.43 -12.52 -1.84
N TYR A 63 6.41 -12.92 -3.13
CA TYR A 63 6.76 -12.06 -4.26
C TYR A 63 5.56 -11.67 -5.13
N ALA A 64 4.40 -12.26 -4.88
CA ALA A 64 3.15 -12.02 -5.61
C ALA A 64 2.52 -10.69 -5.20
#